data_AF-A0A447TPW2-F1
#
_entry.id   AF-A0A447TPW2-F1
#
_cell.length_a   1.000
_cell.length_b   1.000
_cell.length_c   1.000
_cell.angle_alpha   90.00
_cell.angle_beta   90.00
_cell.angle_gamma   90.00
#
_symmetry.space_group_name_H-M   'P 1'
#
loop_
_entity.id
_entity.type
_entity.pdbx_description
1 polymer ?
#
loop_
_entity_poly.entity_id
_entity_poly.type
_entity_poly.pdbx_seq_one_letter_code
_entity_poly.pdbx_strand_id
1 'polypeptide(L)' 'MFNLQEPYFTWPLIAADGGYAFKFENGKYDVKDVGVDNAGAKAGLTFLIDMIKNKNNERRYRLLHRRSGLQ' A
#
# COMPACT_ATOMS: atom_id res chain seq x y z
N MET A 1 -5.13 11.21 9.92
CA MET A 1 -4.36 11.09 8.66
C MET A 1 -3.84 9.67 8.60
N PHE A 2 -4.14 8.93 7.52
CA PHE A 2 -3.89 7.49 7.32
C PHE A 2 -2.62 6.97 8.04
N ASN A 3 -2.78 6.19 9.12
CA ASN A 3 -1.65 5.59 9.82
C ASN A 3 -1.27 4.28 9.12
N LEU A 4 -0.17 4.28 8.37
CA LEU A 4 0.32 3.09 7.66
C LEU A 4 0.98 2.06 8.57
N GLN A 5 1.27 2.41 9.83
CA GLN A 5 1.73 1.43 10.84
C GLN A 5 0.59 0.54 11.31
N GLU A 6 -0.66 0.96 11.14
CA GLU A 6 -1.83 0.18 11.49
C GLU A 6 -2.37 -0.53 10.25
N PRO A 7 -2.22 -1.86 10.13
CA PRO A 7 -2.60 -2.61 8.93
C PRO A 7 -4.11 -2.54 8.65
N TYR A 8 -4.93 -2.18 9.65
CA TYR A 8 -6.38 -2.03 9.48
C TYR A 8 -6.75 -1.00 8.41
N PHE A 9 -6.03 0.13 8.32
CA PHE A 9 -6.35 1.18 7.36
C PHE A 9 -5.83 0.88 5.94
N THR A 10 -4.80 0.04 5.82
CA THR A 10 -4.24 -0.37 4.52
C THR A 10 -4.90 -1.64 3.96
N TRP A 11 -5.55 -2.44 4.82
CA TRP A 11 -6.16 -3.71 4.46
C TRP A 11 -7.20 -3.63 3.33
N PRO A 12 -8.12 -2.64 3.27
CA PRO A 12 -9.11 -2.58 2.20
C PRO A 12 -8.48 -2.51 0.80
N LEU A 13 -7.33 -1.84 0.67
CA LEU A 13 -6.62 -1.72 -0.61
C LEU A 13 -5.88 -3.01 -0.98
N ILE A 14 -5.29 -3.69 0.01
CA ILE A 14 -4.62 -4.99 -0.17
C ILE A 14 -5.63 -6.07 -0.55
N ALA A 15 -6.81 -6.05 0.07
CA ALA A 15 -7.88 -7.01 -0.21
C ALA A 15 -8.62 -6.71 -1.52
N ALA A 16 -8.63 -5.46 -2.00
CA ALA A 16 -9.35 -5.06 -3.22
C ALA A 16 -8.91 -5.83 -4.46
N ASP A 17 -7.64 -6.20 -4.56
CA ASP A 17 -7.09 -6.97 -5.68
C ASP A 17 -6.90 -8.46 -5.35
N GLY A 18 -7.51 -8.94 -4.26
CA GLY A 18 -7.55 -10.37 -3.92
C GLY A 18 -6.63 -10.80 -2.77
N GLY A 19 -6.04 -9.86 -2.01
CA GLY A 19 -5.40 -10.20 -0.74
C GLY A 19 -6.39 -10.72 0.30
N TYR A 20 -6.00 -11.73 1.07
CA TYR A 20 -6.82 -12.26 2.17
C TYR A 20 -5.94 -12.74 3.33
N ALA A 21 -6.51 -12.78 4.54
CA ALA A 21 -5.78 -13.18 5.75
C ALA A 21 -5.65 -14.70 5.82
N PHE A 22 -6.78 -15.41 5.81
CA PHE A 22 -6.85 -16.87 5.76
C PHE A 22 -7.92 -17.27 4.77
N LYS A 23 -7.66 -18.29 3.96
CA LYS A 23 -8.67 -18.78 3.02
C LYS A 23 -9.85 -19.36 3.79
N PHE A 24 -11.06 -19.00 3.37
CA PHE A 24 -12.28 -19.58 3.91
C PHE A 24 -12.84 -20.58 2.90
N GLU A 25 -12.93 -21.85 3.31
CA GLU A 25 -13.42 -22.93 2.47
C GLU A 25 -14.16 -23.95 3.33
N ASN A 26 -15.25 -24.52 2.81
CA ASN A 26 -16.03 -25.55 3.49
C ASN A 26 -16.46 -25.18 4.93
N GLY A 27 -16.77 -23.90 5.15
CA GLY A 27 -17.23 -23.38 6.44
C GLY A 27 -16.13 -23.18 7.49
N LYS A 28 -14.85 -23.30 7.11
CA LYS A 28 -13.71 -23.16 8.03
C LYS A 28 -12.61 -22.29 7.42
N TYR A 29 -11.81 -21.68 8.28
CA TYR A 29 -10.59 -21.00 7.87
C TYR A 29 -9.43 -21.97 7.83
N ASP A 30 -8.68 -21.98 6.72
CA ASP A 30 -7.39 -22.65 6.65
C ASP A 30 -6.29 -21.70 7.11
N VAL A 31 -5.76 -21.94 8.32
CA VAL A 31 -4.69 -21.12 8.90
C VAL A 31 -3.35 -21.28 8.19
N LYS A 32 -3.20 -22.30 7.32
CA LYS A 32 -2.00 -22.52 6.51
C LYS A 32 -2.06 -21.80 5.16
N ASP A 33 -3.25 -21.41 4.72
CA ASP A 33 -3.45 -20.74 3.44
C ASP A 33 -3.63 -19.22 3.67
N VAL A 34 -2.50 -18.51 3.59
CA VAL A 34 -2.40 -17.07 3.85
C VAL A 34 -2.19 -16.32 2.55
N GLY A 35 -3.14 -15.44 2.20
CA GLY A 35 -3.18 -14.71 0.93
C GLY A 35 -2.49 -13.34 0.93
N VAL A 36 -1.61 -13.05 1.89
CA VAL A 36 -0.98 -11.73 2.03
C VAL A 36 0.19 -11.50 1.06
N ASP A 37 0.71 -12.56 0.43
CA ASP A 37 1.84 -12.49 -0.51
C ASP A 37 1.44 -12.81 -1.97
N ASN A 38 0.14 -12.85 -2.26
CA ASN A 38 -0.33 -13.11 -3.61
C ASN A 38 -0.13 -11.89 -4.54
N ALA A 39 -0.32 -12.09 -5.85
CA ALA A 39 -0.11 -11.05 -6.85
C ALA A 39 -0.93 -9.78 -6.58
N GLY A 40 -2.17 -9.94 -6.11
CA GLY A 40 -3.07 -8.84 -5.79
C GLY A 40 -2.63 -8.03 -4.57
N ALA A 41 -2.28 -8.71 -3.49
CA ALA A 41 -1.75 -8.07 -2.29
C ALA A 41 -0.47 -7.27 -2.59
N LYS A 42 0.41 -7.82 -3.44
CA LYS A 42 1.62 -7.14 -3.94
C LYS A 42 1.30 -5.92 -4.79
N ALA A 43 0.31 -6.00 -5.68
CA ALA A 43 -0.11 -4.90 -6.54
C ALA A 43 -0.71 -3.74 -5.72
N GLY A 44 -1.61 -4.03 -4.78
CA GLY A 44 -2.20 -3.04 -3.89
C GLY A 44 -1.17 -2.31 -3.02
N LEU A 45 -0.21 -3.05 -2.47
CA LEU A 45 0.89 -2.44 -1.69
C LEU A 45 1.83 -1.62 -2.57
N THR A 46 2.16 -2.09 -3.78
CA THR A 46 2.99 -1.36 -4.75
C THR A 46 2.37 -0.01 -5.11
N PHE A 47 1.07 0.01 -5.40
CA PHE A 47 0.35 1.25 -5.70
C PHE A 47 0.44 2.26 -4.54
N LEU A 48 0.27 1.80 -3.30
CA LEU A 48 0.34 2.66 -2.12
C LEU A 48 1.76 3.21 -1.90
N ILE A 49 2.79 2.39 -2.11
CA ILE A 49 4.19 2.80 -2.05
C ILE A 49 4.50 3.85 -3.13
N ASP A 50 4.03 3.66 -4.35
CA ASP A 50 4.28 4.58 -5.46
C ASP A 50 3.62 5.94 -5.23
N MET A 51 2.41 5.97 -4.65
CA MET A 51 1.74 7.20 -4.27
C MET A 51 2.56 8.00 -3.23
N ILE A 52 3.16 7.32 -2.24
CA ILE A 52 4.01 7.95 -1.24
C ILE A 52 5.30 8.49 -1.87
N LYS A 53 5.95 7.67 -2.72
CA LYS A 53 7.17 8.06 -3.42
C LYS A 53 6.96 9.27 -4.32
N ASN A 54 5.88 9.29 -5.12
CA ASN A 54 5.56 10.40 -6.01
C ASN A 54 5.32 11.70 -5.24
N LYS A 55 4.53 11.66 -4.17
CA LYS A 55 4.30 12.83 -3.30
C LYS A 55 5.61 13.37 -2.68
N ASN A 56 6.51 12.48 -2.28
CA ASN A 56 7.81 12.87 -1.73
C ASN A 56 8.72 13.49 -2.79
N ASN A 57 8.74 12.93 -4.00
CA ASN A 57 9.50 13.46 -5.12
C ASN A 57 9.01 14.87 -5.50
N GLU A 58 7.70 15.09 -5.61
CA GLU A 58 7.12 16.41 -5.87
C GLU A 58 7.45 17.45 -4.79
N ARG A 59 7.42 17.05 -3.50
CA ARG A 59 7.85 17.93 -2.42
C ARG A 59 9.33 18.30 -2.55
N ARG A 60 10.19 17.34 -2.88
CA ARG A 60 11.63 17.59 -3.09
C ARG A 60 11.86 18.51 -4.28
N TYR A 61 11.19 18.29 -5.41
CA TYR A 61 11.26 19.19 -6.57
C TYR A 61 10.81 20.62 -6.23
N ARG A 62 9.70 20.78 -5.49
CA ARG A 62 9.23 22.10 -5.04
C ARG A 62 10.22 22.79 -4.10
N LEU A 63 10.85 22.06 -3.19
CA LEU A 63 11.85 22.61 -2.28
C LEU A 63 13.15 23.00 -2.99
N LEU A 64 13.57 22.23 -4.00
CA LEU A 64 14.72 22.55 -4.83
C LEU A 64 14.48 23.81 -5.66
N HIS A 65 13.33 23.92 -6.32
CA HIS A 65 12.96 25.13 -7.10
C HIS A 65 12.79 26.37 -6.21
N ARG A 66 12.28 26.21 -4.97
CA ARG A 66 12.19 27.33 -4.00
C ARG A 66 13.56 27.77 -3.47
N ARG A 67 14.53 26.85 -3.40
CA ARG A 67 15.90 27.14 -2.97
C ARG A 67 16.78 27.66 -4.09
N SER A 68 16.49 27.33 -5.35
CA SER A 68 17.32 27.72 -6.49
C SER A 68 17.13 29.16 -6.96
N GLY A 69 16.08 29.87 -6.52
CA GLY A 69 16.06 31.34 -6.39
C GLY A 69 16.63 32.20 -7.52
N LEU A 70 16.70 31.70 -8.75
CA LEU A 70 17.08 32.43 -9.96
C LEU A 70 15.88 32.32 -10.89
N GLN A 71 15.13 33.43 -10.97
CA GLN A 71 14.30 33.74 -12.13
C GLN A 71 15.22 34.01 -13.33
#